data_AF-A0A928WKH5-F1
#
_entry.id   AF-A0A928WKH5-F1
#
_cell.length_a   1.000
_cell.length_b   1.000
_cell.length_c   1.000
_cell.angle_alpha   90.00
_cell.angle_beta   90.00
_cell.angle_gamma   90.00
#
_symmetry.space_group_name_H-M   'P 1'
#
loop_
_entity.id
_entity.type
_entity.pdbx_description
1 polymer ?
#
loop_
_entity_poly.entity_id
_entity_poly.type
_entity_poly.pdbx_seq_one_letter_code
_entity_poly.pdbx_strand_id
1 'polypeptide(L)'
;MSFALPSLTASQMFGQRTIRPLTAATLCGIAFIKDTLVAIDTTKGHLLEIDPASDNSKILNPHQVGEFSEVTGLAVWSNSLWVTRGNSVYLSQISSLGLEHFVTLPYAANGVAVWESTVYVSCQKLGCILIFDHDTRKEITRFYAPGVGVENLAVTQETLWVCDRTEQTVYAMDRATGEIQFSVLTPFEFPTGIAIHTDDTGKETLFIAYASDEPYIRDNPNADPNHELTYRDRTFIHPLYYHYEADKKYALSNGYLIEMSYAEEISPLEEVYLPEVEWRIALPSETERQKVKHIEPIGLPFTEEEIDGQRVAVFKFDALTPGERHIFGWKALLEVRGIKYRITPRDVEDIPELSPEFQTRYLVDDDDLAMDTPIVRRAAREAIGSETNLLRKMYNIRNYVYDELSYGIKPHIDTPDLVLERGIGSCGEYVGVLLALCRLNGIPCRTVGRYKCPPHSEHQGVPLQPDFNHVWLEFYIPGFGWLPMESNPDDVGNDGPYPTRFFMGLCWYHIEIGKGITFETLSSQGQRLTKEDIPIGDLALNHIRFTILKELPPFS
;
A
#
# COMPACT_ATOMS: atom_id res chain seq x y z
N MET A 1 9.58 41.40 1.93
CA MET A 1 8.24 41.47 2.55
C MET A 1 7.99 40.13 3.20
N SER A 2 7.79 40.11 4.51
CA SER A 2 7.49 38.89 5.27
C SER A 2 6.10 38.42 4.88
N PHE A 3 6.00 37.26 4.23
CA PHE A 3 4.73 36.57 4.07
C PHE A 3 4.41 35.93 5.41
N ALA A 4 3.57 36.59 6.20
CA ALA A 4 2.91 35.95 7.33
C ALA A 4 2.02 34.83 6.77
N LEU A 5 2.33 33.59 7.13
CA LEU A 5 1.43 32.46 6.93
C LEU A 5 0.10 32.79 7.63
N PRO A 6 -1.06 32.67 6.95
CA PRO A 6 -2.34 32.84 7.62
C PRO A 6 -2.45 31.79 8.73
N SER A 7 -2.61 32.22 9.98
CA SER A 7 -2.95 31.33 11.07
C SER A 7 -4.36 30.80 10.82
N LEU A 8 -4.47 29.60 10.26
CA LEU A 8 -5.73 28.87 10.20
C LEU A 8 -6.16 28.59 11.65
N THR A 9 -7.34 29.08 12.04
CA THR A 9 -7.92 28.79 13.35
C THR A 9 -8.15 27.28 13.48
N ALA A 10 -7.89 26.68 14.65
CA ALA A 10 -8.00 25.23 14.88
C ALA A 10 -9.34 24.59 14.44
N SER A 11 -10.43 25.37 14.47
CA SER A 11 -11.76 24.95 13.98
C SER A 11 -11.84 24.78 12.45
N GLN A 12 -10.99 25.43 11.65
CA GLN A 12 -10.93 25.29 10.19
C GLN A 12 -10.12 24.08 9.71
N MET A 13 -9.41 23.38 10.61
CA MET A 13 -8.60 22.20 10.28
C MET A 13 -9.25 20.87 10.72
N PHE A 14 -10.45 20.91 11.30
CA PHE A 14 -11.19 19.70 11.66
C PHE A 14 -11.47 18.88 10.40
N GLY A 15 -11.09 17.60 10.41
CA GLY A 15 -11.22 16.71 9.25
C GLY A 15 -10.16 16.87 8.17
N GLN A 16 -9.11 17.70 8.37
CA GLN A 16 -8.01 17.87 7.41
C GLN A 16 -6.63 17.48 7.95
N ARG A 17 -6.51 17.16 9.24
CA ARG A 17 -5.23 16.88 9.91
C ARG A 17 -5.18 15.48 10.50
N THR A 18 -3.97 14.93 10.58
CA THR A 18 -3.68 13.77 11.43
C THR A 18 -3.85 14.17 12.90
N ILE A 19 -4.61 13.37 13.64
CA ILE A 19 -4.81 13.50 15.09
C ILE A 19 -3.76 12.61 15.78
N ARG A 20 -3.03 13.15 16.75
CA ARG A 20 -1.95 12.46 17.48
C ARG A 20 -2.20 12.48 18.98
N PRO A 21 -3.11 11.62 19.48
CA PRO A 21 -3.59 11.70 20.86
C PRO A 21 -2.44 11.56 21.85
N LEU A 22 -2.36 12.51 22.79
CA LEU A 22 -1.34 12.46 23.84
C LEU A 22 -1.51 11.18 24.66
N THR A 23 -0.41 10.46 24.90
CA THR A 23 -0.30 9.25 25.74
C THR A 23 -0.95 7.97 25.21
N ALA A 24 -1.56 7.95 24.02
CA ALA A 24 -2.11 6.73 23.44
C ALA A 24 -0.98 5.77 23.01
N ALA A 25 -1.05 4.51 23.45
CA ALA A 25 -0.13 3.44 23.05
C ALA A 25 -0.65 2.67 21.84
N THR A 26 -1.81 2.01 21.97
CA THR A 26 -2.35 1.15 20.91
C THR A 26 -3.84 1.41 20.74
N LEU A 27 -4.21 2.33 19.85
CA LEU A 27 -5.62 2.56 19.53
C LEU A 27 -6.14 1.45 18.61
N CYS A 28 -7.21 0.78 19.01
CA CYS A 28 -7.95 -0.14 18.13
C CYS A 28 -9.31 0.46 17.77
N GLY A 29 -10.36 0.22 18.56
CA GLY A 29 -11.67 0.80 18.29
C GLY A 29 -11.74 2.32 18.47
N ILE A 30 -12.41 3.00 17.53
CA ILE A 30 -12.69 4.43 17.57
C ILE A 30 -14.15 4.68 17.17
N ALA A 31 -14.76 5.73 17.72
CA ALA A 31 -16.10 6.20 17.36
C ALA A 31 -16.21 7.72 17.56
N PHE A 32 -17.19 8.36 16.93
CA PHE A 32 -17.51 9.76 17.19
C PHE A 32 -18.77 9.91 18.04
N ILE A 33 -18.71 10.87 18.96
CA ILE A 33 -19.88 11.43 19.64
C ILE A 33 -19.90 12.92 19.30
N LYS A 34 -20.73 13.29 18.31
CA LYS A 34 -20.65 14.61 17.64
C LYS A 34 -19.23 14.83 17.11
N ASP A 35 -18.56 15.91 17.51
CA ASP A 35 -17.20 16.25 17.07
C ASP A 35 -16.09 15.69 17.98
N THR A 36 -16.46 14.94 19.02
CA THR A 36 -15.51 14.35 19.96
C THR A 36 -15.25 12.90 19.60
N LEU A 37 -13.98 12.53 19.53
CA LEU A 37 -13.58 11.15 19.24
C LEU A 37 -13.47 10.36 20.55
N VAL A 38 -14.06 9.17 20.57
CA VAL A 38 -13.90 8.20 21.66
C VAL A 38 -13.08 7.04 21.13
N ALA A 39 -12.02 6.65 21.85
CA ALA A 39 -11.12 5.60 21.44
C ALA A 39 -10.77 4.66 22.58
N ILE A 40 -10.43 3.42 22.26
CA ILE A 40 -9.88 2.47 23.23
C ILE A 40 -8.38 2.30 23.01
N ASP A 41 -7.58 2.57 24.05
CA ASP A 41 -6.20 2.11 24.13
C ASP A 41 -6.20 0.68 24.69
N THR A 42 -6.01 -0.31 23.80
CA THR A 42 -6.16 -1.74 24.13
C THR A 42 -5.12 -2.21 25.15
N THR A 43 -3.89 -1.69 25.06
CA THR A 43 -2.78 -2.08 25.94
C THR A 43 -2.98 -1.52 27.34
N LYS A 44 -3.44 -0.27 27.44
CA LYS A 44 -3.62 0.40 28.74
C LYS A 44 -5.01 0.19 29.34
N GLY A 45 -6.00 -0.22 28.54
CA GLY A 45 -7.41 -0.28 28.94
C GLY A 45 -8.06 1.10 29.11
N HIS A 46 -7.45 2.16 28.57
CA HIS A 46 -7.98 3.51 28.70
C HIS A 46 -9.05 3.77 27.63
N LEU A 47 -10.26 4.07 28.08
CA LEU A 47 -11.28 4.67 27.23
C LEU A 47 -11.01 6.18 27.17
N LEU A 48 -10.58 6.66 26.01
CA LEU A 48 -10.14 8.03 25.79
C LEU A 48 -11.22 8.85 25.10
N GLU A 49 -11.48 10.03 25.63
CA GLU A 49 -12.09 11.15 24.92
C GLU A 49 -10.97 11.98 24.32
N ILE A 50 -10.97 12.16 23.00
CA ILE A 50 -9.93 12.83 22.23
C ILE A 50 -10.57 14.01 21.51
N ASP A 51 -9.99 15.20 21.70
CA ASP A 51 -10.33 16.39 20.93
C ASP A 51 -9.53 16.41 19.60
N PRO A 52 -10.19 16.21 18.45
CA PRO A 52 -9.51 16.17 17.16
C PRO A 52 -8.81 17.48 16.79
N ALA A 53 -9.22 18.62 17.37
CA ALA A 53 -8.67 19.93 17.06
C ALA A 53 -7.38 20.26 17.83
N SER A 54 -7.18 19.64 19.01
CA SER A 54 -6.03 19.93 19.89
C SER A 54 -5.15 18.73 20.22
N ASP A 55 -5.51 17.52 19.81
CA ASP A 55 -4.86 16.25 20.19
C ASP A 55 -4.94 15.91 21.68
N ASN A 56 -5.71 16.70 22.45
CA ASN A 56 -5.86 16.51 23.88
C ASN A 56 -6.69 15.26 24.17
N SER A 57 -6.27 14.49 25.18
CA SER A 57 -6.89 13.23 25.58
C SER A 57 -7.33 13.28 27.04
N LYS A 58 -8.50 12.73 27.34
CA LYS A 58 -9.03 12.56 28.70
C LYS A 58 -9.50 11.12 28.90
N ILE A 59 -9.11 10.51 30.02
CA ILE A 59 -9.57 9.18 30.39
C ILE A 59 -11.00 9.25 30.92
N LEU A 60 -11.90 8.49 30.31
CA LEU A 60 -13.32 8.38 30.70
C LEU A 60 -13.56 7.30 31.76
N ASN A 61 -12.69 6.29 31.85
CA ASN A 61 -12.86 5.11 32.72
C ASN A 61 -11.77 4.96 33.81
N PRO A 62 -11.38 6.01 34.56
CA PRO A 62 -10.21 5.96 35.47
C PRO A 62 -10.33 4.92 36.60
N HIS A 63 -11.54 4.43 36.89
CA HIS A 63 -11.81 3.43 37.92
C HIS A 63 -12.14 2.04 37.38
N GLN A 64 -12.17 1.87 36.05
CA GLN A 64 -12.59 0.64 35.36
C GLN A 64 -11.59 0.19 34.28
N VAL A 65 -10.36 0.71 34.32
CA VAL A 65 -9.33 0.44 33.31
C VAL A 65 -9.11 -1.06 33.07
N GLY A 66 -9.11 -1.87 34.15
CA GLY A 66 -8.95 -3.34 34.04
C GLY A 66 -10.15 -4.07 33.41
N GLU A 67 -11.34 -3.47 33.36
CA GLU A 67 -12.50 -4.04 32.66
C GLU A 67 -12.39 -3.86 31.14
N PHE A 68 -11.66 -2.82 30.72
CA PHE A 68 -11.45 -2.42 29.33
C PHE A 68 -10.09 -2.87 28.76
N SER A 69 -9.28 -3.59 29.54
CA SER A 69 -8.07 -4.24 29.01
C SER A 69 -8.44 -5.27 27.94
N GLU A 70 -7.62 -5.37 26.89
CA GLU A 70 -7.84 -6.31 25.77
C GLU A 70 -9.12 -6.06 24.94
N VAL A 71 -9.75 -4.90 25.12
CA VAL A 71 -10.84 -4.47 24.22
C VAL A 71 -10.23 -4.08 22.88
N THR A 72 -10.75 -4.66 21.80
CA THR A 72 -10.26 -4.41 20.43
C THR A 72 -11.23 -3.57 19.61
N GLY A 73 -12.52 -3.90 19.64
CA GLY A 73 -13.57 -3.20 18.90
C GLY A 73 -14.33 -2.22 19.81
N LEU A 74 -14.75 -1.10 19.23
CA LEU A 74 -15.53 -0.07 19.91
C LEU A 74 -16.54 0.53 18.93
N ALA A 75 -17.81 0.62 19.33
CA ALA A 75 -18.83 1.35 18.62
C ALA A 75 -19.69 2.15 19.58
N VAL A 76 -20.25 3.26 19.10
CA VAL A 76 -21.22 4.06 19.84
C VAL A 76 -22.48 4.18 18.99
N TRP A 77 -23.62 3.87 19.60
CA TRP A 77 -24.92 4.09 18.99
C TRP A 77 -25.88 4.69 20.02
N SER A 78 -26.43 5.86 19.72
CA SER A 78 -27.22 6.66 20.65
C SER A 78 -26.45 6.93 21.96
N ASN A 79 -26.86 6.36 23.10
CA ASN A 79 -26.17 6.49 24.39
C ASN A 79 -25.45 5.20 24.83
N SER A 80 -25.40 4.19 23.96
CA SER A 80 -24.84 2.88 24.24
C SER A 80 -23.44 2.76 23.64
N LEU A 81 -22.49 2.36 24.48
CA LEU A 81 -21.15 1.95 24.12
C LEU A 81 -21.13 0.43 23.91
N TRP A 82 -20.55 -0.01 22.81
CA TRP A 82 -20.38 -1.41 22.46
C TRP A 82 -18.90 -1.72 22.35
N VAL A 83 -18.48 -2.83 22.94
CA VAL A 83 -17.08 -3.26 22.91
C VAL A 83 -16.97 -4.76 22.65
N THR A 84 -15.90 -5.15 21.97
CA THR A 84 -15.49 -6.56 21.87
C THR A 84 -14.30 -6.79 22.78
N ARG A 85 -14.30 -7.92 23.49
CA ARG A 85 -13.20 -8.33 24.39
C ARG A 85 -13.10 -9.84 24.41
N GLY A 86 -11.92 -10.37 24.05
CA GLY A 86 -11.73 -11.81 23.88
C GLY A 86 -12.74 -12.37 22.88
N ASN A 87 -13.56 -13.32 23.30
CA ASN A 87 -14.57 -13.95 22.44
C ASN A 87 -15.96 -13.32 22.57
N SER A 88 -16.12 -12.25 23.34
CA SER A 88 -17.42 -11.73 23.73
C SER A 88 -17.65 -10.29 23.30
N VAL A 89 -18.92 -9.96 23.10
CA VAL A 89 -19.40 -8.59 22.88
C VAL A 89 -20.13 -8.13 24.13
N TYR A 90 -19.90 -6.88 24.52
CA TYR A 90 -20.52 -6.24 25.66
C TYR A 90 -21.16 -4.92 25.24
N LEU A 91 -22.26 -4.57 25.90
CA LEU A 91 -22.88 -3.24 25.80
C LEU A 91 -22.82 -2.53 27.15
N SER A 92 -22.78 -1.21 27.13
CA SER A 92 -22.79 -0.38 28.32
C SER A 92 -23.41 0.99 28.06
N GLN A 93 -23.88 1.65 29.10
CA GLN A 93 -24.21 3.08 29.01
C GLN A 93 -22.93 3.90 29.17
N ILE A 94 -22.69 4.87 28.28
CA ILE A 94 -21.47 5.69 28.28
C ILE A 94 -21.23 6.37 29.63
N SER A 95 -22.31 6.72 30.35
CA SER A 95 -22.22 7.39 31.65
C SER A 95 -21.83 6.49 32.82
N SER A 96 -22.02 5.18 32.73
CA SER A 96 -21.75 4.23 33.83
C SER A 96 -20.67 3.22 33.53
N LEU A 97 -20.43 2.91 32.25
CA LEU A 97 -19.39 2.01 31.77
C LEU A 97 -19.43 0.58 32.36
N GLY A 98 -20.55 0.19 32.98
CA GLY A 98 -20.77 -1.20 33.41
C GLY A 98 -21.01 -2.10 32.20
N LEU A 99 -20.10 -3.04 31.95
CA LEU A 99 -20.18 -3.95 30.80
C LEU A 99 -21.21 -5.05 31.03
N GLU A 100 -22.31 -4.99 30.27
CA GLU A 100 -23.31 -6.06 30.19
C GLU A 100 -22.94 -7.01 29.05
N HIS A 101 -22.91 -8.32 29.33
CA HIS A 101 -22.67 -9.33 28.31
C HIS A 101 -23.80 -9.38 27.28
N PHE A 102 -23.45 -9.36 25.99
CA PHE A 102 -24.39 -9.48 24.88
C PHE A 102 -24.37 -10.88 24.26
N VAL A 103 -23.22 -11.29 23.71
CA VAL A 103 -23.04 -12.58 23.04
C VAL A 103 -21.59 -13.08 23.17
N THR A 104 -21.39 -14.39 23.07
CA THR A 104 -20.06 -15.02 22.98
C THR A 104 -19.95 -15.79 21.67
N LEU A 105 -18.87 -15.51 20.94
CA LEU A 105 -18.50 -16.18 19.70
C LEU A 105 -17.61 -17.40 19.98
N PRO A 106 -17.49 -18.35 19.03
CA PRO A 106 -16.59 -19.49 19.17
C PRO A 106 -15.09 -19.10 19.16
N TYR A 107 -14.75 -17.95 18.60
CA TYR A 107 -13.40 -17.39 18.56
C TYR A 107 -13.42 -15.90 18.92
N ALA A 108 -12.27 -15.23 18.83
CA ALA A 108 -12.14 -13.82 19.18
C ALA A 108 -13.16 -12.96 18.40
N ALA A 109 -13.87 -12.09 19.11
CA ALA A 109 -14.69 -11.04 18.54
C ALA A 109 -13.78 -9.83 18.30
N ASN A 110 -13.64 -9.41 17.06
CA ASN A 110 -12.61 -8.44 16.68
C ASN A 110 -13.14 -7.02 16.69
N GLY A 111 -14.08 -6.71 15.79
CA GLY A 111 -14.74 -5.41 15.65
C GLY A 111 -16.24 -5.52 15.92
N VAL A 112 -16.85 -4.39 16.26
CA VAL A 112 -18.31 -4.27 16.44
C VAL A 112 -18.78 -2.98 15.78
N ALA A 113 -19.95 -3.01 15.14
CA ALA A 113 -20.67 -1.85 14.66
C ALA A 113 -22.17 -2.02 14.92
N VAL A 114 -22.89 -0.92 15.13
CA VAL A 114 -24.31 -0.96 15.49
C VAL A 114 -25.07 0.06 14.67
N TRP A 115 -26.16 -0.38 14.04
CA TRP A 115 -27.11 0.46 13.35
C TRP A 115 -28.53 0.09 13.78
N GLU A 116 -29.22 1.00 14.45
CA GLU A 116 -30.55 0.77 15.02
C GLU A 116 -30.59 -0.49 15.90
N SER A 117 -31.36 -1.51 15.51
CA SER A 117 -31.46 -2.80 16.21
C SER A 117 -30.50 -3.87 15.66
N THR A 118 -29.62 -3.54 14.71
CA THR A 118 -28.72 -4.50 14.06
C THR A 118 -27.29 -4.33 14.59
N VAL A 119 -26.71 -5.43 15.07
CA VAL A 119 -25.35 -5.47 15.62
C VAL A 119 -24.47 -6.34 14.72
N TYR A 120 -23.39 -5.76 14.19
CA TYR A 120 -22.40 -6.41 13.34
C TYR A 120 -21.17 -6.74 14.18
N VAL A 121 -20.66 -7.97 14.08
CA VAL A 121 -19.49 -8.42 14.85
C VAL A 121 -18.55 -9.19 13.93
N SER A 122 -17.32 -8.72 13.74
CA SER A 122 -16.32 -9.44 12.94
C SER A 122 -15.62 -10.51 13.77
N CYS A 123 -15.27 -11.62 13.10
CA CYS A 123 -14.51 -12.72 13.67
C CYS A 123 -13.54 -13.26 12.63
N GLN A 124 -12.29 -12.81 12.70
CA GLN A 124 -11.23 -13.11 11.74
C GLN A 124 -11.05 -14.62 11.55
N LYS A 125 -11.05 -15.38 12.64
CA LYS A 125 -10.87 -16.85 12.58
C LYS A 125 -12.04 -17.60 11.93
N LEU A 126 -13.24 -17.03 11.93
CA LEU A 126 -14.37 -17.56 11.16
C LEU A 126 -14.36 -17.09 9.70
N GLY A 127 -13.59 -16.05 9.37
CA GLY A 127 -13.68 -15.36 8.08
C GLY A 127 -15.06 -14.78 7.83
N CYS A 128 -15.75 -14.33 8.88
CA CYS A 128 -17.15 -13.88 8.81
C CYS A 128 -17.42 -12.63 9.65
N ILE A 129 -18.40 -11.85 9.22
CA ILE A 129 -19.08 -10.82 10.01
C ILE A 129 -20.46 -11.34 10.39
N LEU A 130 -20.66 -11.61 11.67
CA LEU A 130 -21.93 -12.12 12.21
C LEU A 130 -22.87 -10.96 12.51
N ILE A 131 -24.15 -11.14 12.21
CA ILE A 131 -25.17 -10.09 12.34
C ILE A 131 -26.21 -10.56 13.33
N PHE A 132 -26.44 -9.77 14.38
CA PHE A 132 -27.37 -10.07 15.45
C PHE A 132 -28.47 -9.03 15.53
N ASP A 133 -29.65 -9.48 15.97
CA ASP A 133 -30.71 -8.60 16.42
C ASP A 133 -30.45 -8.19 17.88
N HIS A 134 -30.48 -6.88 18.13
CA HIS A 134 -30.21 -6.28 19.44
C HIS A 134 -31.16 -6.81 20.53
N ASP A 135 -32.46 -6.86 20.23
CA ASP A 135 -33.49 -7.12 21.24
C ASP A 135 -33.58 -8.61 21.60
N THR A 136 -33.50 -9.47 20.59
CA THR A 136 -33.59 -10.92 20.77
C THR A 136 -32.25 -11.60 21.03
N ARG A 137 -31.13 -10.90 20.76
CA ARG A 137 -29.74 -11.42 20.82
C ARG A 137 -29.49 -12.63 19.92
N LYS A 138 -30.35 -12.84 18.93
CA LYS A 138 -30.23 -13.96 17.98
C LYS A 138 -29.44 -13.52 16.76
N GLU A 139 -28.61 -14.42 16.25
CA GLU A 139 -27.98 -14.24 14.94
C GLU A 139 -29.07 -14.23 13.86
N ILE A 140 -29.10 -13.16 13.06
CA ILE A 140 -29.99 -12.97 11.92
C ILE A 140 -29.39 -13.67 10.70
N THR A 141 -28.12 -13.38 10.42
CA THR A 141 -27.35 -13.89 9.28
C THR A 141 -25.86 -13.59 9.48
N ARG A 142 -25.02 -13.88 8.48
CA ARG A 142 -23.60 -13.53 8.45
C ARG A 142 -23.14 -13.22 7.02
N PHE A 143 -22.12 -12.38 6.90
CA PHE A 143 -21.40 -12.11 5.66
C PHE A 143 -20.00 -12.71 5.72
N TYR A 144 -19.41 -13.01 4.57
CA TYR A 144 -17.98 -13.35 4.51
C TYR A 144 -17.16 -12.08 4.77
N ALA A 145 -16.10 -12.23 5.55
CA ALA A 145 -15.11 -11.17 5.69
C ALA A 145 -14.40 -10.94 4.34
N PRO A 146 -14.18 -9.67 3.94
CA PRO A 146 -13.60 -9.36 2.64
C PRO A 146 -12.09 -9.61 2.55
N GLY A 147 -11.41 -9.73 3.70
CA GLY A 147 -9.97 -9.88 3.83
C GLY A 147 -9.58 -11.02 4.77
N VAL A 148 -8.27 -11.15 4.99
CA VAL A 148 -7.68 -12.22 5.83
C VAL A 148 -7.27 -11.74 7.23
N GLY A 149 -7.29 -10.43 7.47
CA GLY A 149 -6.79 -9.80 8.68
C GLY A 149 -7.86 -9.55 9.74
N VAL A 150 -7.46 -8.85 10.79
CA VAL A 150 -8.36 -8.43 11.88
C VAL A 150 -9.14 -7.21 11.44
N GLU A 151 -10.48 -7.29 11.51
CA GLU A 151 -11.36 -6.26 10.99
C GLU A 151 -11.97 -5.39 12.10
N ASN A 152 -11.97 -4.08 11.85
CA ASN A 152 -12.79 -3.12 12.59
C ASN A 152 -13.95 -2.64 11.73
N LEU A 153 -15.07 -2.32 12.36
CA LEU A 153 -16.33 -2.08 11.67
C LEU A 153 -16.86 -0.68 11.98
N ALA A 154 -17.41 -0.04 10.95
CA ALA A 154 -18.26 1.14 11.10
C ALA A 154 -19.46 0.97 10.15
N VAL A 155 -20.59 1.60 10.45
CA VAL A 155 -21.83 1.37 9.69
C VAL A 155 -22.59 2.67 9.48
N THR A 156 -23.11 2.82 8.27
CA THR A 156 -24.04 3.88 7.86
C THR A 156 -25.38 3.22 7.47
N GLN A 157 -26.33 4.02 7.00
CA GLN A 157 -27.63 3.52 6.55
C GLN A 157 -27.51 2.44 5.45
N GLU A 158 -26.61 2.61 4.49
CA GLU A 158 -26.50 1.75 3.30
C GLU A 158 -25.19 0.93 3.27
N THR A 159 -24.14 1.40 3.96
CA THR A 159 -22.79 0.81 3.86
C THR A 159 -22.30 0.29 5.19
N LEU A 160 -21.86 -0.97 5.20
CA LEU A 160 -21.00 -1.55 6.22
C LEU A 160 -19.54 -1.34 5.80
N TRP A 161 -18.82 -0.52 6.56
CA TRP A 161 -17.40 -0.27 6.36
C TRP A 161 -16.56 -1.27 7.15
N VAL A 162 -15.63 -1.93 6.46
CA VAL A 162 -14.75 -2.94 7.06
C VAL A 162 -13.31 -2.50 6.86
N CYS A 163 -12.62 -2.19 7.95
CA CYS A 163 -11.21 -1.82 7.93
C CYS A 163 -10.38 -3.04 8.36
N ASP A 164 -9.65 -3.62 7.42
CA ASP A 164 -8.82 -4.80 7.66
C ASP A 164 -7.35 -4.41 7.84
N ARG A 165 -6.76 -4.86 8.96
CA ARG A 165 -5.39 -4.55 9.35
C ARG A 165 -4.34 -5.15 8.42
N THR A 166 -4.50 -6.41 8.02
CA THR A 166 -3.51 -7.16 7.23
C THR A 166 -3.58 -6.76 5.77
N GLU A 167 -4.80 -6.57 5.26
CA GLU A 167 -5.05 -6.07 3.90
C GLU A 167 -4.69 -4.59 3.74
N GLN A 168 -4.52 -3.85 4.85
CA GLN A 168 -4.35 -2.40 4.88
C GLN A 168 -5.39 -1.68 4.00
N THR A 169 -6.61 -2.21 4.01
CA THR A 169 -7.68 -1.86 3.08
C THR A 169 -8.98 -1.63 3.83
N VAL A 170 -9.70 -0.60 3.41
CA VAL A 170 -11.09 -0.35 3.84
C VAL A 170 -12.03 -0.79 2.72
N TYR A 171 -12.99 -1.66 3.05
CA TYR A 171 -14.00 -2.18 2.14
C TYR A 171 -15.34 -1.50 2.39
N ALA A 172 -15.99 -1.05 1.32
CA ALA A 172 -17.39 -0.64 1.34
C ALA A 172 -18.25 -1.84 0.97
N MET A 173 -19.02 -2.35 1.93
CA MET A 173 -19.94 -3.46 1.72
C MET A 173 -21.39 -2.98 1.76
N ASP A 174 -22.20 -3.48 0.83
CA ASP A 174 -23.65 -3.29 0.88
C ASP A 174 -24.22 -3.96 2.13
N ARG A 175 -24.96 -3.19 2.94
CA ARG A 175 -25.42 -3.64 4.25
C ARG A 175 -26.47 -4.76 4.18
N ALA A 176 -27.20 -4.85 3.07
CA ALA A 176 -28.28 -5.84 2.90
C ALA A 176 -27.76 -7.18 2.38
N THR A 177 -26.78 -7.16 1.48
CA THR A 177 -26.30 -8.34 0.73
C THR A 177 -24.93 -8.82 1.19
N GLY A 178 -24.12 -7.96 1.81
CA GLY A 178 -22.71 -8.23 2.09
C GLY A 178 -21.81 -8.17 0.86
N GLU A 179 -22.29 -7.66 -0.28
CA GLU A 179 -21.47 -7.51 -1.48
C GLU A 179 -20.46 -6.37 -1.32
N ILE A 180 -19.21 -6.61 -1.70
CA ILE A 180 -18.16 -5.59 -1.74
C ILE A 180 -18.39 -4.68 -2.96
N GLN A 181 -18.81 -3.45 -2.72
CA GLN A 181 -19.02 -2.42 -3.75
C GLN A 181 -17.68 -1.93 -4.31
N PHE A 182 -16.77 -1.54 -3.41
CA PHE A 182 -15.40 -1.16 -3.74
C PHE A 182 -14.50 -1.29 -2.51
N SER A 183 -13.20 -1.10 -2.70
CA SER A 183 -12.23 -1.08 -1.63
C SER A 183 -11.17 -0.02 -1.85
N VAL A 184 -10.56 0.44 -0.77
CA VAL A 184 -9.66 1.60 -0.75
C VAL A 184 -8.43 1.24 0.07
N LEU A 185 -7.23 1.44 -0.49
CA LEU A 185 -5.99 1.30 0.27
C LEU A 185 -5.85 2.40 1.30
N THR A 186 -5.53 2.03 2.53
CA THR A 186 -5.17 2.99 3.57
C THR A 186 -3.82 3.65 3.26
N PRO A 187 -3.63 4.95 3.57
CA PRO A 187 -2.37 5.65 3.30
C PRO A 187 -1.19 5.21 4.16
N PHE A 188 -1.45 4.53 5.28
CA PHE A 188 -0.45 4.11 6.25
C PHE A 188 -0.64 2.65 6.65
N GLU A 189 0.44 2.05 7.11
CA GLU A 189 0.43 0.67 7.56
C GLU A 189 -0.24 0.52 8.93
N PHE A 190 -0.69 -0.70 9.22
CA PHE A 190 -1.31 -1.09 10.49
C PHE A 190 -2.57 -0.29 10.86
N PRO A 191 -3.60 -0.24 10.00
CA PRO A 191 -4.87 0.34 10.42
C PRO A 191 -5.55 -0.58 11.45
N THR A 192 -6.05 0.00 12.52
CA THR A 192 -6.53 -0.70 13.72
C THR A 192 -7.90 -0.26 14.19
N GLY A 193 -8.49 0.77 13.56
CA GLY A 193 -9.81 1.29 13.90
C GLY A 193 -10.43 2.08 12.78
N ILE A 194 -11.76 2.16 12.76
CA ILE A 194 -12.50 2.96 11.79
C ILE A 194 -13.69 3.64 12.48
N ALA A 195 -13.89 4.92 12.19
CA ALA A 195 -15.06 5.68 12.62
C ALA A 195 -15.56 6.58 11.49
N ILE A 196 -16.85 6.89 11.52
CA ILE A 196 -17.46 7.88 10.63
C ILE A 196 -17.74 9.13 11.45
N HIS A 197 -17.27 10.28 10.96
CA HIS A 197 -17.70 11.59 11.44
C HIS A 197 -18.64 12.19 10.40
N THR A 198 -19.77 12.74 10.86
CA THR A 198 -20.70 13.49 10.02
C THR A 198 -20.66 14.94 10.47
N ASP A 199 -20.27 15.84 9.57
CA ASP A 199 -20.22 17.27 9.88
C ASP A 199 -21.62 17.92 9.86
N ASP A 200 -21.69 19.19 10.24
CA ASP A 200 -22.92 19.99 10.26
C ASP A 200 -23.61 20.11 8.88
N THR A 201 -22.88 19.84 7.79
CA THR A 201 -23.43 19.84 6.42
C THR A 201 -24.00 18.48 6.02
N GLY A 202 -23.83 17.45 6.86
CA GLY A 202 -24.20 16.07 6.58
C GLY A 202 -23.15 15.32 5.78
N LYS A 203 -21.94 15.87 5.58
CA LYS A 203 -20.86 15.18 4.88
C LYS A 203 -20.20 14.19 5.82
N GLU A 204 -20.13 12.95 5.37
CA GLU A 204 -19.45 11.87 6.10
C GLU A 204 -17.97 11.81 5.73
N THR A 205 -17.10 11.65 6.73
CA THR A 205 -15.66 11.43 6.57
C THR A 205 -15.25 10.22 7.41
N LEU A 206 -14.52 9.29 6.79
CA LEU A 206 -13.93 8.15 7.47
C LEU A 206 -12.65 8.58 8.18
N PHE A 207 -12.50 8.17 9.44
CA PHE A 207 -11.27 8.29 10.20
C PHE A 207 -10.75 6.90 10.51
N ILE A 208 -9.45 6.71 10.34
CA ILE A 208 -8.78 5.43 10.57
C ILE A 208 -7.74 5.63 11.68
N ALA A 209 -7.80 4.78 12.70
CA ALA A 209 -6.73 4.68 13.69
C ALA A 209 -5.61 3.79 13.15
N TYR A 210 -4.37 4.17 13.43
CA TYR A 210 -3.17 3.41 13.09
C TYR A 210 -2.37 3.19 14.36
N ALA A 211 -1.93 1.96 14.59
CA ALA A 211 -1.12 1.63 15.76
C ALA A 211 -0.06 0.58 15.42
N SER A 212 1.19 0.92 15.69
CA SER A 212 2.38 0.11 15.41
C SER A 212 3.49 0.42 16.41
N ASP A 213 4.53 -0.40 16.41
CA ASP A 213 5.73 -0.19 17.21
C ASP A 213 6.89 0.21 16.31
N GLU A 214 7.65 1.22 16.71
CA GLU A 214 8.84 1.67 15.99
C GLU A 214 10.10 1.29 16.76
N PRO A 215 11.01 0.48 16.19
CA PRO A 215 12.30 0.19 16.81
C PRO A 215 13.19 1.43 16.81
N TYR A 216 13.85 1.70 17.93
CA TYR A 216 14.89 2.74 18.02
C TYR A 216 16.00 2.34 18.99
N ILE A 217 17.17 2.94 18.81
CA ILE A 217 18.28 2.80 19.74
C ILE A 217 18.14 3.86 20.84
N ARG A 218 17.99 3.41 22.08
CA ARG A 218 17.91 4.27 23.27
C ARG A 218 19.26 4.31 23.98
N ASP A 219 19.68 5.52 24.31
CA ASP A 219 20.78 5.74 25.25
C ASP A 219 20.31 5.37 26.67
N ASN A 220 20.79 4.25 27.21
CA ASN A 220 20.60 3.86 28.59
C ASN A 220 21.89 4.15 29.39
N PRO A 221 21.98 5.28 30.09
CA PRO A 221 23.17 5.64 30.86
C PRO A 221 23.46 4.69 32.03
N ASN A 222 22.57 3.75 32.33
CA ASN A 222 22.69 2.78 33.43
C ASN A 222 23.03 1.35 32.96
N ALA A 223 23.25 1.12 31.66
CA ALA A 223 23.59 -0.20 31.10
C ALA A 223 24.99 -0.22 30.47
N ASP A 224 25.57 -1.41 30.34
CA ASP A 224 26.80 -1.68 29.58
C ASP A 224 26.57 -2.92 28.69
N PRO A 225 26.41 -2.75 27.36
CA PRO A 225 26.52 -1.50 26.60
C PRO A 225 25.39 -0.51 26.92
N ASN A 226 25.71 0.78 26.83
CA ASN A 226 24.81 1.90 27.13
C ASN A 226 23.83 2.24 25.99
N HIS A 227 23.77 1.43 24.93
CA HIS A 227 22.83 1.57 23.83
C HIS A 227 21.99 0.29 23.78
N GLU A 228 20.66 0.46 23.81
CA GLU A 228 19.72 -0.65 23.83
C GLU A 228 18.72 -0.50 22.68
N LEU A 229 18.45 -1.60 21.97
CA LEU A 229 17.29 -1.66 21.07
C LEU A 229 16.02 -1.67 21.92
N THR A 230 15.13 -0.72 21.68
CA THR A 230 13.83 -0.64 22.32
C THR A 230 12.77 -0.19 21.30
N TYR A 231 11.51 -0.15 21.72
CA TYR A 231 10.38 0.15 20.86
C TYR A 231 9.59 1.31 21.44
N ARG A 232 9.07 2.18 20.57
CA ARG A 232 8.12 3.24 20.95
C ARG A 232 6.81 3.05 20.21
N ASP A 233 5.74 3.37 20.92
CA ASP A 233 4.39 3.38 20.37
C ASP A 233 4.28 4.44 19.24
N ARG A 234 3.84 4.03 18.06
CA ARG A 234 3.50 4.92 16.95
C ARG A 234 2.00 4.79 16.67
N THR A 235 1.25 5.72 17.25
CA THR A 235 -0.21 5.72 17.21
C THR A 235 -0.80 7.08 16.87
N PHE A 236 -1.73 7.09 15.92
CA PHE A 236 -2.38 8.29 15.42
C PHE A 236 -3.69 7.94 14.70
N ILE A 237 -4.50 8.95 14.37
CA ILE A 237 -5.75 8.80 13.63
C ILE A 237 -5.69 9.74 12.43
N HIS A 238 -6.08 9.28 11.24
CA HIS A 238 -6.06 10.11 10.04
C HIS A 238 -7.36 9.98 9.24
N PRO A 239 -7.88 11.06 8.64
CA PRO A 239 -8.99 10.97 7.71
C PRO A 239 -8.60 10.19 6.43
N LEU A 240 -9.43 9.21 6.06
CA LEU A 240 -9.32 8.49 4.81
C LEU A 240 -10.15 9.19 3.75
N TYR A 241 -9.48 9.90 2.83
CA TYR A 241 -10.12 10.45 1.65
C TYR A 241 -10.12 9.42 0.55
N TYR A 242 -11.25 9.30 -0.14
CA TYR A 242 -11.36 8.40 -1.27
C TYR A 242 -12.26 8.95 -2.37
N HIS A 243 -12.07 8.43 -3.58
CA HIS A 243 -12.95 8.65 -4.72
C HIS A 243 -13.08 7.32 -5.46
N TYR A 244 -14.31 6.86 -5.63
CA TYR A 244 -14.61 5.64 -6.35
C TYR A 244 -15.10 5.98 -7.76
N GLU A 245 -14.36 5.50 -8.76
CA GLU A 245 -14.72 5.59 -10.18
C GLU A 245 -15.41 4.29 -10.59
N ALA A 246 -16.75 4.29 -10.54
CA ALA A 246 -17.55 3.09 -10.71
C ALA A 246 -17.39 2.47 -12.11
N ASP A 247 -17.30 3.31 -13.15
CA ASP A 247 -17.21 2.86 -14.54
C ASP A 247 -15.89 2.13 -14.82
N LYS A 248 -14.80 2.56 -14.19
CA LYS A 248 -13.47 1.95 -14.30
C LYS A 248 -13.16 0.95 -13.19
N LYS A 249 -14.08 0.76 -12.24
CA LYS A 249 -13.98 -0.16 -11.10
C LYS A 249 -12.70 0.02 -10.28
N TYR A 250 -12.31 1.25 -9.98
CA TYR A 250 -11.23 1.50 -9.02
C TYR A 250 -11.60 2.60 -8.03
N ALA A 251 -10.96 2.57 -6.87
CA ALA A 251 -10.97 3.69 -5.95
C ALA A 251 -9.56 4.27 -5.79
N LEU A 252 -9.50 5.60 -5.71
CA LEU A 252 -8.32 6.33 -5.30
C LEU A 252 -8.42 6.66 -3.81
N SER A 253 -7.28 6.71 -3.12
CA SER A 253 -7.21 7.14 -1.72
C SER A 253 -6.34 8.41 -1.55
N ASN A 254 -6.00 8.74 -0.30
CA ASN A 254 -5.08 9.84 0.02
C ASN A 254 -3.81 9.78 -0.85
N GLY A 255 -3.18 10.94 -1.04
CA GLY A 255 -1.98 11.06 -1.85
C GLY A 255 -1.13 12.22 -1.44
N TYR A 256 0.05 12.32 -2.04
CA TYR A 256 1.05 13.32 -1.68
C TYR A 256 1.63 13.99 -2.92
N LEU A 257 2.01 15.25 -2.74
CA LEU A 257 2.88 15.96 -3.67
C LEU A 257 4.33 15.63 -3.29
N ILE A 258 5.06 15.00 -4.21
CA ILE A 258 6.39 14.45 -3.98
C ILE A 258 7.36 15.04 -5.01
N GLU A 259 8.48 15.56 -4.54
CA GLU A 259 9.64 15.81 -5.39
C GLU A 259 10.52 14.56 -5.40
N MET A 260 10.87 14.07 -6.59
CA MET A 260 11.83 13.00 -6.80
C MET A 260 12.99 13.52 -7.65
N SER A 261 14.22 13.30 -7.21
CA SER A 261 15.42 13.56 -8.00
C SER A 261 16.14 12.25 -8.29
N TYR A 262 16.56 12.07 -9.53
CA TYR A 262 17.46 11.01 -9.98
C TYR A 262 18.62 11.65 -10.72
N ALA A 263 19.86 11.35 -10.31
CA ALA A 263 21.05 11.83 -11.01
C ALA A 263 22.13 10.75 -11.06
N GLU A 264 22.82 10.67 -12.19
CA GLU A 264 24.07 9.94 -12.35
C GLU A 264 25.24 10.88 -12.11
N GLU A 265 26.24 10.40 -11.38
CA GLU A 265 27.55 11.00 -11.23
C GLU A 265 28.58 10.08 -11.91
N ILE A 266 29.13 10.51 -13.05
CA ILE A 266 30.21 9.77 -13.72
C ILE A 266 31.39 9.73 -12.77
N SER A 267 31.70 8.54 -12.25
CA SER A 267 32.76 8.27 -11.30
C SER A 267 33.22 6.83 -11.51
N PRO A 268 33.89 6.54 -12.64
CA PRO A 268 34.15 5.18 -13.04
C PRO A 268 35.19 4.52 -12.13
N LEU A 269 35.03 3.21 -11.87
CA LEU A 269 35.99 2.41 -11.11
C LEU A 269 37.34 2.30 -11.82
N GLU A 270 37.30 2.19 -13.15
CA GLU A 270 38.46 2.25 -14.03
C GLU A 270 38.22 3.31 -15.11
N GLU A 271 39.24 4.11 -15.43
CA GLU A 271 39.07 5.15 -16.45
C GLU A 271 38.75 4.53 -17.82
N VAL A 272 37.70 5.04 -18.46
CA VAL A 272 37.23 4.57 -19.77
C VAL A 272 37.32 5.67 -20.82
N TYR A 273 37.43 5.26 -22.07
CA TYR A 273 37.18 6.11 -23.22
C TYR A 273 35.97 5.58 -23.99
N LEU A 274 34.88 6.34 -24.04
CA LEU A 274 33.66 5.97 -24.76
C LEU A 274 33.27 7.08 -25.74
N PRO A 275 33.34 6.88 -27.06
CA PRO A 275 32.93 7.88 -28.05
C PRO A 275 31.43 7.83 -28.33
N GLU A 276 30.84 8.98 -28.66
CA GLU A 276 29.44 9.13 -29.11
C GLU A 276 28.46 8.43 -28.17
N VAL A 277 28.46 8.84 -26.90
CA VAL A 277 27.67 8.21 -25.85
C VAL A 277 26.27 8.80 -25.82
N GLU A 278 25.27 7.92 -25.81
CA GLU A 278 23.89 8.27 -25.50
C GLU A 278 23.45 7.55 -24.23
N TRP A 279 23.11 8.34 -23.21
CA TRP A 279 22.64 7.85 -21.93
C TRP A 279 21.16 8.17 -21.79
N ARG A 280 20.34 7.14 -21.63
CA ARG A 280 18.88 7.24 -21.59
C ARG A 280 18.37 6.87 -20.22
N ILE A 281 17.58 7.75 -19.60
CA ILE A 281 16.99 7.55 -18.27
C ILE A 281 15.48 7.77 -18.36
N ALA A 282 14.68 6.78 -17.96
CA ALA A 282 13.22 6.85 -18.01
C ALA A 282 12.68 7.96 -17.11
N LEU A 283 11.67 8.67 -17.61
CA LEU A 283 10.95 9.71 -16.87
C LEU A 283 9.70 9.12 -16.20
N PRO A 284 9.21 9.71 -15.09
CA PRO A 284 7.98 9.27 -14.45
C PRO A 284 6.78 9.27 -15.39
N SER A 285 5.93 8.24 -15.28
CA SER A 285 4.78 8.02 -16.15
C SER A 285 3.54 8.80 -15.69
N GLU A 286 2.66 9.16 -16.63
CA GLU A 286 1.32 9.68 -16.36
C GLU A 286 0.31 8.52 -16.24
N THR A 287 -0.44 8.47 -15.14
CA THR A 287 -1.43 7.40 -14.89
C THR A 287 -2.70 7.95 -14.24
N GLU A 288 -3.67 7.07 -13.96
CA GLU A 288 -4.89 7.44 -13.22
C GLU A 288 -4.58 7.92 -11.78
N ARG A 289 -3.45 7.48 -11.22
CA ARG A 289 -3.05 7.75 -9.82
C ARG A 289 -1.85 8.68 -9.67
N GLN A 290 -1.07 8.87 -10.73
CA GLN A 290 0.17 9.66 -10.73
C GLN A 290 0.11 10.74 -11.80
N LYS A 291 0.29 12.01 -11.40
CA LYS A 291 0.39 13.16 -12.30
C LYS A 291 1.76 13.80 -12.22
N VAL A 292 2.39 14.01 -13.36
CA VAL A 292 3.68 14.66 -13.53
C VAL A 292 3.45 16.16 -13.71
N LYS A 293 3.70 16.94 -12.66
CA LYS A 293 3.45 18.40 -12.67
C LYS A 293 4.56 19.16 -13.36
N HIS A 294 5.80 18.72 -13.17
CA HIS A 294 6.98 19.39 -13.70
C HIS A 294 8.16 18.41 -13.74
N ILE A 295 9.04 18.59 -14.74
CA ILE A 295 10.35 17.92 -14.82
C ILE A 295 11.39 18.97 -15.23
N GLU A 296 12.53 18.96 -14.56
CA GLU A 296 13.70 19.79 -14.91
C GLU A 296 15.00 18.98 -14.90
N PRO A 297 16.00 19.36 -15.73
CA PRO A 297 17.31 18.71 -15.74
C PRO A 297 18.10 19.02 -14.47
N ILE A 298 18.88 18.03 -14.04
CA ILE A 298 19.94 18.19 -13.03
C ILE A 298 21.27 18.20 -13.76
N GLY A 299 22.12 19.20 -13.52
CA GLY A 299 23.50 19.27 -14.01
C GLY A 299 23.62 19.59 -15.51
N LEU A 300 23.18 18.69 -16.39
CA LEU A 300 23.20 18.84 -17.85
C LEU A 300 21.78 18.83 -18.43
N PRO A 301 21.51 19.58 -19.53
CA PRO A 301 20.25 19.47 -20.22
C PRO A 301 20.10 18.12 -20.92
N PHE A 302 18.87 17.67 -21.10
CA PHE A 302 18.53 16.49 -21.90
C PHE A 302 17.51 16.82 -22.99
N THR A 303 17.44 15.96 -24.00
CA THR A 303 16.29 15.90 -24.93
C THR A 303 15.36 14.78 -24.51
N GLU A 304 14.07 14.88 -24.85
CA GLU A 304 13.10 13.81 -24.58
C GLU A 304 12.90 12.93 -25.81
N GLU A 305 12.85 11.62 -25.59
CA GLU A 305 12.40 10.61 -26.56
C GLU A 305 11.19 9.85 -26.00
N GLU A 306 10.34 9.31 -26.88
CA GLU A 306 9.28 8.39 -26.50
C GLU A 306 9.65 6.98 -26.96
N ILE A 307 9.72 6.05 -26.03
CA ILE A 307 9.95 4.63 -26.27
C ILE A 307 8.75 3.89 -25.72
N ASP A 308 7.96 3.28 -26.62
CA ASP A 308 6.81 2.48 -26.25
C ASP A 308 5.78 3.18 -25.36
N GLY A 309 5.52 4.46 -25.67
CA GLY A 309 4.62 5.31 -24.91
C GLY A 309 5.17 5.76 -23.56
N GLN A 310 6.46 5.52 -23.27
CA GLN A 310 7.16 6.03 -22.08
C GLN A 310 8.13 7.14 -22.49
N ARG A 311 8.14 8.23 -21.72
CA ARG A 311 9.07 9.35 -21.91
C ARG A 311 10.43 9.01 -21.31
N VAL A 312 11.50 9.39 -22.01
CA VAL A 312 12.89 9.09 -21.64
C VAL A 312 13.74 10.34 -21.85
N ALA A 313 14.54 10.70 -20.84
CA ALA A 313 15.55 11.74 -20.93
C ALA A 313 16.81 11.18 -21.59
N VAL A 314 17.34 11.89 -22.60
CA VAL A 314 18.52 11.49 -23.38
C VAL A 314 19.62 12.52 -23.21
N PHE A 315 20.74 12.07 -22.66
CA PHE A 315 21.97 12.84 -22.50
C PHE A 315 22.97 12.36 -23.55
N LYS A 316 23.59 13.30 -24.28
CA LYS A 316 24.54 12.98 -25.34
C LYS A 316 25.91 13.55 -25.00
N PHE A 317 26.94 12.73 -25.18
CA PHE A 317 28.34 13.11 -25.00
C PHE A 317 29.11 12.78 -26.28
N ASP A 318 29.87 13.74 -26.81
CA ASP A 318 30.74 13.50 -27.97
C ASP A 318 31.76 12.40 -27.67
N ALA A 319 32.30 12.40 -26.45
CA ALA A 319 33.00 11.29 -25.84
C ALA A 319 32.99 11.44 -24.30
N LEU A 320 33.10 10.34 -23.58
CA LEU A 320 33.54 10.30 -22.18
C LEU A 320 35.03 9.96 -22.18
N THR A 321 35.86 10.91 -21.75
CA THR A 321 37.32 10.77 -21.76
C THR A 321 37.88 10.45 -20.37
N PRO A 322 39.06 9.78 -20.26
CA PRO A 322 39.70 9.53 -18.98
C PRO A 322 39.89 10.81 -18.15
N GLY A 323 39.42 10.78 -16.91
CA GLY A 323 39.44 11.90 -15.95
C GLY A 323 38.26 12.87 -16.07
N GLU A 324 37.36 12.69 -17.05
CA GLU A 324 36.14 13.49 -17.19
C GLU A 324 35.08 13.06 -16.17
N ARG A 325 34.34 14.04 -15.62
CA ARG A 325 33.33 13.83 -14.60
C ARG A 325 32.13 14.73 -14.89
N HIS A 326 30.94 14.16 -14.83
CA HIS A 326 29.67 14.86 -15.04
C HIS A 326 28.66 14.44 -13.99
N ILE A 327 27.77 15.36 -13.64
CA ILE A 327 26.54 15.04 -12.93
C ILE A 327 25.39 15.38 -13.87
N PHE A 328 24.50 14.43 -14.10
CA PHE A 328 23.36 14.62 -15.00
C PHE A 328 22.15 13.79 -14.57
N GLY A 329 20.95 14.26 -14.86
CA GLY A 329 19.72 13.56 -14.49
C GLY A 329 18.51 14.47 -14.54
N TRP A 330 17.49 14.14 -13.75
CA TRP A 330 16.24 14.88 -13.72
C TRP A 330 15.66 14.97 -12.32
N LYS A 331 14.90 16.04 -12.11
CA LYS A 331 14.02 16.23 -10.95
C LYS A 331 12.59 16.32 -11.43
N ALA A 332 11.68 15.60 -10.79
CA ALA A 332 10.26 15.58 -11.10
C ALA A 332 9.42 15.97 -9.89
N LEU A 333 8.37 16.74 -10.13
CA LEU A 333 7.32 17.04 -9.17
C LEU A 333 6.07 16.22 -9.51
N LEU A 334 5.63 15.37 -8.58
CA LEU A 334 4.63 14.34 -8.80
C LEU A 334 3.47 14.45 -7.81
N GLU A 335 2.23 14.36 -8.28
CA GLU A 335 1.07 14.08 -7.41
C GLU A 335 0.78 12.58 -7.48
N VAL A 336 0.82 11.89 -6.35
CA VAL A 336 0.68 10.42 -6.30
C VAL A 336 -0.34 10.01 -5.23
N ARG A 337 -1.43 9.33 -5.63
CA ARG A 337 -2.51 8.87 -4.73
C ARG A 337 -2.37 7.40 -4.35
N GLY A 338 -3.22 6.78 -3.54
CA GLY A 338 -3.39 5.31 -3.56
C GLY A 338 -4.37 4.88 -4.66
N ILE A 339 -4.28 3.66 -5.18
CA ILE A 339 -5.28 3.08 -6.10
C ILE A 339 -5.59 1.64 -5.72
N LYS A 340 -6.85 1.23 -5.84
CA LYS A 340 -7.29 -0.15 -5.67
C LYS A 340 -8.41 -0.47 -6.64
N TYR A 341 -8.23 -1.49 -7.48
CA TYR A 341 -9.27 -1.96 -8.39
C TYR A 341 -10.16 -3.02 -7.74
N ARG A 342 -11.43 -3.03 -8.15
CA ARG A 342 -12.42 -4.02 -7.78
C ARG A 342 -12.94 -4.73 -9.04
N ILE A 343 -12.06 -5.52 -9.65
CA ILE A 343 -12.41 -6.44 -10.75
C ILE A 343 -12.55 -7.84 -10.16
N THR A 344 -13.59 -8.56 -10.55
CA THR A 344 -13.91 -9.90 -10.04
C THR A 344 -13.73 -10.96 -11.12
N PRO A 345 -13.64 -12.25 -10.76
CA PRO A 345 -13.61 -13.31 -11.76
C PRO A 345 -14.79 -13.27 -12.74
N ARG A 346 -15.98 -12.87 -12.28
CA ARG A 346 -17.18 -12.74 -13.13
C ARG A 346 -17.01 -11.67 -14.21
N ASP A 347 -16.30 -10.58 -13.88
CA ASP A 347 -16.06 -9.49 -14.82
C ASP A 347 -15.14 -9.88 -15.97
N VAL A 348 -14.39 -10.97 -15.81
CA VAL A 348 -13.40 -11.43 -16.79
C VAL A 348 -13.80 -12.75 -17.47
N GLU A 349 -15.06 -13.18 -17.32
CA GLU A 349 -15.59 -14.36 -18.02
C GLU A 349 -15.81 -14.09 -19.52
N ASP A 350 -16.26 -12.88 -19.86
CA ASP A 350 -16.62 -12.46 -21.23
C ASP A 350 -15.73 -11.32 -21.75
N ILE A 351 -14.41 -11.45 -21.58
CA ILE A 351 -13.44 -10.45 -22.07
C ILE A 351 -13.06 -10.66 -23.54
N PRO A 352 -12.68 -9.59 -24.27
CA PRO A 352 -12.17 -9.72 -25.63
C PRO A 352 -10.92 -10.60 -25.71
N GLU A 353 -10.69 -11.21 -26.88
CA GLU A 353 -9.43 -11.90 -27.16
C GLU A 353 -8.25 -10.91 -27.14
N LEU A 354 -7.09 -11.42 -26.74
CA LEU A 354 -5.87 -10.64 -26.74
C LEU A 354 -5.39 -10.39 -28.18
N SER A 355 -5.14 -9.12 -28.51
CA SER A 355 -4.67 -8.75 -29.86
C SER A 355 -3.33 -9.42 -30.23
N PRO A 356 -3.09 -9.74 -31.52
CA PRO A 356 -1.81 -10.33 -31.96
C PRO A 356 -0.60 -9.49 -31.60
N GLU A 357 -0.71 -8.16 -31.65
CA GLU A 357 0.36 -7.24 -31.26
C GLU A 357 0.76 -7.44 -29.78
N PHE A 358 -0.22 -7.51 -28.88
CA PHE A 358 0.05 -7.77 -27.48
C PHE A 358 0.65 -9.16 -27.25
N GLN A 359 0.22 -10.18 -28.01
CA GLN A 359 0.79 -11.52 -27.92
C GLN A 359 2.28 -11.52 -28.29
N THR A 360 2.64 -10.94 -29.43
CA THR A 360 4.04 -10.88 -29.90
C THR A 360 4.93 -10.03 -28.99
N ARG A 361 4.35 -9.05 -28.30
CA ARG A 361 5.10 -8.12 -27.46
C ARG A 361 5.24 -8.57 -26.01
N TYR A 362 4.21 -9.17 -25.41
CA TYR A 362 4.14 -9.37 -23.96
C TYR A 362 3.99 -10.83 -23.54
N LEU A 363 3.95 -11.79 -24.48
CA LEU A 363 3.94 -13.23 -24.18
C LEU A 363 5.23 -13.93 -24.64
N VAL A 364 6.28 -13.16 -24.91
CA VAL A 364 7.59 -13.65 -25.36
C VAL A 364 8.60 -13.65 -24.22
N ASP A 365 9.73 -14.30 -24.44
CA ASP A 365 10.89 -14.21 -23.54
C ASP A 365 11.81 -13.08 -24.06
N ASP A 366 11.80 -11.94 -23.37
CA ASP A 366 12.55 -10.73 -23.75
C ASP A 366 13.37 -10.13 -22.58
N ASP A 367 13.49 -10.87 -21.48
CA ASP A 367 14.12 -10.44 -20.22
C ASP A 367 14.83 -11.62 -19.53
N ASP A 368 15.37 -12.56 -20.33
CA ASP A 368 16.05 -13.78 -19.89
C ASP A 368 15.24 -14.61 -18.86
N LEU A 369 13.94 -14.79 -19.15
CA LEU A 369 12.96 -15.40 -18.26
C LEU A 369 13.04 -16.94 -18.22
N ALA A 370 13.93 -17.54 -19.00
CA ALA A 370 14.15 -18.99 -19.05
C ALA A 370 12.85 -19.78 -19.28
N MET A 371 11.91 -19.22 -20.06
CA MET A 371 10.54 -19.75 -20.24
C MET A 371 10.50 -21.11 -20.94
N ASP A 372 11.57 -21.50 -21.63
CA ASP A 372 11.68 -22.77 -22.32
C ASP A 372 12.16 -23.92 -21.43
N THR A 373 12.74 -23.61 -20.26
CA THR A 373 13.30 -24.61 -19.34
C THR A 373 12.23 -25.53 -18.72
N PRO A 374 12.57 -26.81 -18.43
CA PRO A 374 11.61 -27.76 -17.87
C PRO A 374 11.02 -27.37 -16.51
N ILE A 375 11.79 -26.70 -15.64
CA ILE A 375 11.33 -26.29 -14.31
C ILE A 375 10.31 -25.16 -14.42
N VAL A 376 10.58 -24.12 -15.21
CA VAL A 376 9.68 -22.98 -15.40
C VAL A 376 8.38 -23.42 -16.09
N ARG A 377 8.45 -24.27 -17.13
CA ARG A 377 7.26 -24.82 -17.79
C ARG A 377 6.41 -25.72 -16.89
N ARG A 378 7.03 -26.41 -15.93
CA ARG A 378 6.31 -27.21 -14.94
C ARG A 378 5.61 -26.31 -13.93
N ALA A 379 6.36 -25.37 -13.34
CA ALA A 379 5.82 -24.37 -12.42
C ALA A 379 4.63 -23.64 -13.03
N ALA A 380 4.72 -23.21 -14.29
CA ALA A 380 3.62 -22.51 -14.97
C ALA A 380 2.34 -23.36 -15.07
N ARG A 381 2.45 -24.67 -15.28
CA ARG A 381 1.29 -25.58 -15.37
C ARG A 381 0.75 -25.92 -13.99
N GLU A 382 1.62 -26.17 -13.02
CA GLU A 382 1.24 -26.48 -11.64
C GLU A 382 0.55 -25.30 -10.98
N ALA A 383 1.09 -24.09 -11.17
CA ALA A 383 0.56 -22.85 -10.61
C ALA A 383 -0.91 -22.61 -10.97
N ILE A 384 -1.33 -22.84 -12.23
CA ILE A 384 -2.74 -22.64 -12.62
C ILE A 384 -3.62 -23.88 -12.45
N GLY A 385 -3.04 -25.07 -12.43
CA GLY A 385 -3.78 -26.33 -12.45
C GLY A 385 -4.73 -26.43 -13.65
N SER A 386 -6.04 -26.43 -13.38
CA SER A 386 -7.10 -26.50 -14.41
C SER A 386 -7.88 -25.19 -14.57
N GLU A 387 -7.45 -24.12 -13.91
CA GLU A 387 -8.13 -22.83 -13.95
C GLU A 387 -8.08 -22.21 -15.35
N THR A 388 -9.21 -21.66 -15.79
CA THR A 388 -9.36 -21.04 -17.11
C THR A 388 -9.62 -19.53 -17.00
N ASN A 389 -10.22 -19.07 -15.90
CA ASN A 389 -10.51 -17.66 -15.66
C ASN A 389 -9.21 -16.87 -15.45
N LEU A 390 -8.99 -15.82 -16.26
CA LEU A 390 -7.74 -15.05 -16.28
C LEU A 390 -7.36 -14.52 -14.90
N LEU A 391 -8.31 -13.93 -14.18
CA LEU A 391 -8.02 -13.33 -12.88
C LEU A 391 -7.69 -14.39 -11.83
N ARG A 392 -8.39 -15.54 -11.85
CA ARG A 392 -8.08 -16.66 -10.95
C ARG A 392 -6.72 -17.29 -11.27
N LYS A 393 -6.34 -17.41 -12.55
CA LYS A 393 -4.98 -17.80 -12.94
C LYS A 393 -3.94 -16.87 -12.34
N MET A 394 -4.15 -15.55 -12.44
CA MET A 394 -3.24 -14.56 -11.88
C MET A 394 -3.08 -14.71 -10.36
N TYR A 395 -4.19 -14.92 -9.63
CA TYR A 395 -4.16 -15.23 -8.21
C TYR A 395 -3.39 -16.52 -7.89
N ASN A 396 -3.66 -17.61 -8.63
CA ASN A 396 -3.02 -18.89 -8.38
C ASN A 396 -1.51 -18.84 -8.69
N ILE A 397 -1.10 -18.16 -9.76
CA ILE A 397 0.31 -17.93 -10.11
C ILE A 397 1.02 -17.17 -9.00
N ARG A 398 0.42 -16.07 -8.52
CA ARG A 398 1.00 -15.30 -7.42
C ARG A 398 1.18 -16.15 -6.17
N ASN A 399 0.13 -16.85 -5.74
CA ASN A 399 0.18 -17.65 -4.52
C ASN A 399 1.17 -18.81 -4.65
N TYR A 400 1.23 -19.48 -5.81
CA TYR A 400 2.24 -20.50 -6.09
C TYR A 400 3.66 -19.95 -5.91
N VAL A 401 3.94 -18.74 -6.42
CA VAL A 401 5.26 -18.12 -6.23
C VAL A 401 5.56 -17.83 -4.74
N TYR A 402 4.55 -17.49 -3.94
CA TYR A 402 4.73 -17.25 -2.50
C TYR A 402 4.90 -18.57 -1.73
N ASP A 403 4.27 -19.64 -2.19
CA ASP A 403 4.43 -20.98 -1.62
C ASP A 403 5.82 -21.57 -1.92
N GLU A 404 6.39 -21.28 -3.10
CA GLU A 404 7.67 -21.85 -3.55
C GLU A 404 8.90 -21.01 -3.19
N LEU A 405 8.74 -19.70 -2.94
CA LEU A 405 9.84 -18.79 -2.66
C LEU A 405 9.77 -18.22 -1.25
N SER A 406 10.94 -17.95 -0.67
CA SER A 406 11.08 -17.07 0.48
C SER A 406 11.85 -15.80 0.10
N TYR A 407 11.44 -14.66 0.63
CA TYR A 407 12.10 -13.39 0.33
C TYR A 407 13.51 -13.33 0.94
N GLY A 408 14.49 -12.95 0.12
CA GLY A 408 15.86 -12.71 0.57
C GLY A 408 16.62 -11.79 -0.38
N ILE A 409 17.28 -10.77 0.17
CA ILE A 409 18.09 -9.83 -0.61
C ILE A 409 19.29 -10.57 -1.25
N LYS A 410 19.52 -10.32 -2.54
CA LYS A 410 20.61 -10.89 -3.33
C LYS A 410 21.45 -9.78 -4.00
N PRO A 411 22.76 -9.99 -4.19
CA PRO A 411 23.63 -9.03 -4.86
C PRO A 411 23.48 -9.04 -6.39
N HIS A 412 22.88 -10.09 -6.96
CA HIS A 412 22.57 -10.22 -8.38
C HIS A 412 21.15 -10.76 -8.57
N ILE A 413 20.62 -10.66 -9.79
CA ILE A 413 19.33 -11.20 -10.19
C ILE A 413 19.60 -12.39 -11.10
N ASP A 414 19.19 -13.58 -10.68
CA ASP A 414 19.27 -14.79 -11.48
C ASP A 414 17.99 -15.02 -12.32
N THR A 415 18.11 -15.88 -13.33
CA THR A 415 16.99 -16.29 -14.19
C THR A 415 15.96 -17.14 -13.42
N PRO A 416 14.68 -17.14 -13.82
CA PRO A 416 13.59 -17.81 -13.09
C PRO A 416 13.80 -19.30 -12.76
N ASP A 417 14.50 -20.04 -13.62
CA ASP A 417 14.84 -21.45 -13.39
C ASP A 417 15.76 -21.65 -12.18
N LEU A 418 16.82 -20.85 -12.08
CA LEU A 418 17.76 -20.89 -10.96
C LEU A 418 17.09 -20.41 -9.66
N VAL A 419 16.21 -19.41 -9.75
CA VAL A 419 15.45 -18.89 -8.60
C VAL A 419 14.50 -19.96 -8.06
N LEU A 420 13.75 -20.65 -8.94
CA LEU A 420 12.84 -21.74 -8.56
C LEU A 420 13.59 -22.94 -7.96
N GLU A 421 14.75 -23.32 -8.50
CA GLU A 421 15.56 -24.40 -7.91
C GLU A 421 16.06 -24.03 -6.50
N ARG A 422 16.33 -22.75 -6.28
CA ARG A 422 16.87 -22.23 -5.01
C ARG A 422 15.80 -22.00 -3.94
N GLY A 423 14.57 -21.66 -4.32
CA GLY A 423 13.46 -21.36 -3.40
C GLY A 423 13.62 -20.05 -2.60
N ILE A 424 14.56 -19.17 -2.99
CA ILE A 424 14.80 -17.89 -2.32
C ILE A 424 15.06 -16.81 -3.38
N GLY A 425 14.36 -15.68 -3.29
CA GLY A 425 14.48 -14.59 -4.28
C GLY A 425 14.37 -13.18 -3.68
N SER A 426 15.01 -12.23 -4.35
CA SER A 426 14.82 -10.79 -4.15
C SER A 426 13.58 -10.27 -4.90
N CYS A 427 13.23 -8.98 -4.74
CA CYS A 427 12.04 -8.40 -5.40
C CYS A 427 12.09 -8.53 -6.93
N GLY A 428 13.25 -8.30 -7.56
CA GLY A 428 13.42 -8.49 -9.00
C GLY A 428 13.29 -9.94 -9.45
N GLU A 429 13.75 -10.90 -8.64
CA GLU A 429 13.65 -12.32 -8.94
C GLU A 429 12.21 -12.85 -8.79
N TYR A 430 11.45 -12.35 -7.80
CA TYR A 430 10.00 -12.60 -7.71
C TYR A 430 9.29 -12.09 -8.96
N VAL A 431 9.59 -10.85 -9.41
CA VAL A 431 9.03 -10.31 -10.65
C VAL A 431 9.39 -11.20 -11.84
N GLY A 432 10.64 -11.63 -11.99
CA GLY A 432 11.07 -12.51 -13.09
C GLY A 432 10.27 -13.82 -13.15
N VAL A 433 10.13 -14.51 -12.02
CA VAL A 433 9.32 -15.75 -11.95
C VAL A 433 7.85 -15.45 -12.29
N LEU A 434 7.26 -14.42 -11.68
CA LEU A 434 5.86 -14.03 -11.95
C LEU A 434 5.64 -13.73 -13.43
N LEU A 435 6.53 -12.97 -14.07
CA LEU A 435 6.46 -12.69 -15.51
C LEU A 435 6.50 -13.98 -16.33
N ALA A 436 7.48 -14.85 -16.08
CA ALA A 436 7.63 -16.11 -16.81
C ALA A 436 6.36 -16.98 -16.73
N LEU A 437 5.82 -17.17 -15.50
CA LEU A 437 4.63 -17.99 -15.29
C LEU A 437 3.37 -17.35 -15.91
N CYS A 438 3.23 -16.03 -15.83
CA CYS A 438 2.12 -15.31 -16.45
C CYS A 438 2.13 -15.45 -17.98
N ARG A 439 3.28 -15.19 -18.61
CA ARG A 439 3.43 -15.23 -20.06
C ARG A 439 3.17 -16.63 -20.63
N LEU A 440 3.70 -17.66 -19.97
CA LEU A 440 3.43 -19.06 -20.32
C LEU A 440 1.95 -19.45 -20.19
N ASN A 441 1.17 -18.70 -19.41
CA ASN A 441 -0.26 -18.92 -19.22
C ASN A 441 -1.16 -17.93 -20.00
N GLY A 442 -0.57 -17.18 -20.94
CA GLY A 442 -1.29 -16.27 -21.82
C GLY A 442 -1.71 -14.94 -21.16
N ILE A 443 -1.08 -14.57 -20.04
CA ILE A 443 -1.33 -13.32 -19.32
C ILE A 443 -0.22 -12.33 -19.67
N PRO A 444 -0.50 -11.26 -20.43
CA PRO A 444 0.49 -10.23 -20.73
C PRO A 444 0.88 -9.51 -19.45
N CYS A 445 2.17 -9.32 -19.26
CA CYS A 445 2.71 -8.66 -18.08
C CYS A 445 4.02 -7.93 -18.39
N ARG A 446 4.32 -6.90 -17.61
CA ARG A 446 5.51 -6.06 -17.77
C ARG A 446 6.01 -5.55 -16.43
N THR A 447 7.31 -5.30 -16.35
CA THR A 447 7.95 -4.67 -15.19
C THR A 447 7.62 -3.18 -15.13
N VAL A 448 7.44 -2.66 -13.91
CA VAL A 448 7.23 -1.24 -13.63
C VAL A 448 8.05 -0.83 -12.39
N GLY A 449 8.49 0.43 -12.39
CA GLY A 449 9.02 1.07 -11.19
C GLY A 449 10.53 1.29 -11.23
N ARG A 450 11.13 1.22 -10.04
CA ARG A 450 12.58 1.25 -9.69
C ARG A 450 12.76 1.79 -8.28
N TYR A 451 11.87 2.68 -7.84
CA TYR A 451 11.99 3.37 -6.56
C TYR A 451 10.65 3.51 -5.85
N LYS A 452 10.70 3.42 -4.52
CA LYS A 452 9.63 3.80 -3.61
C LYS A 452 10.05 5.04 -2.86
N CYS A 453 9.14 6.00 -2.71
CA CYS A 453 9.33 7.05 -1.72
C CYS A 453 9.32 6.39 -0.32
N PRO A 454 10.23 6.71 0.60
CA PRO A 454 10.11 6.24 1.98
C PRO A 454 8.75 6.65 2.56
N PRO A 455 7.97 5.73 3.16
CA PRO A 455 6.57 5.95 3.53
C PRO A 455 6.39 6.76 4.83
N HIS A 456 7.29 7.72 5.09
CA HIS A 456 7.29 8.59 6.26
C HIS A 456 6.61 9.94 5.94
N SER A 457 5.30 9.90 5.69
CA SER A 457 4.47 11.07 5.35
C SER A 457 4.59 12.26 6.31
N GLU A 458 4.96 12.01 7.56
CA GLU A 458 5.16 12.99 8.61
C GLU A 458 6.45 13.81 8.43
N HIS A 459 7.41 13.28 7.66
CA HIS A 459 8.68 13.92 7.36
C HIS A 459 8.55 14.84 6.13
N GLN A 460 7.67 15.84 6.23
CA GLN A 460 7.45 16.80 5.15
C GLN A 460 8.59 17.83 5.07
N GLY A 461 8.98 18.17 3.84
CA GLY A 461 10.01 19.17 3.56
C GLY A 461 11.44 18.75 3.88
N VAL A 462 11.69 17.48 4.19
CA VAL A 462 13.04 16.95 4.42
C VAL A 462 13.46 15.95 3.33
N PRO A 463 14.75 15.90 2.98
CA PRO A 463 15.28 14.87 2.09
C PRO A 463 15.12 13.46 2.66
N LEU A 464 14.59 12.55 1.86
CA LEU A 464 14.44 11.13 2.14
C LEU A 464 15.21 10.32 1.09
N GLN A 465 15.80 9.20 1.49
CA GLN A 465 16.54 8.30 0.61
C GLN A 465 15.89 6.91 0.66
N PRO A 466 15.64 6.27 -0.50
CA PRO A 466 15.17 4.89 -0.51
C PRO A 466 16.29 3.95 -0.06
N ASP A 467 15.93 2.89 0.68
CA ASP A 467 16.91 1.90 1.13
C ASP A 467 17.43 1.01 -0.01
N PHE A 468 16.58 0.76 -1.01
CA PHE A 468 16.91 -0.09 -2.16
C PHE A 468 16.05 0.25 -3.38
N ASN A 469 16.52 -0.20 -4.55
CA ASN A 469 15.70 -0.21 -5.76
C ASN A 469 14.56 -1.22 -5.59
N HIS A 470 13.36 -0.87 -6.02
CA HIS A 470 12.19 -1.74 -5.95
C HIS A 470 11.46 -1.79 -7.28
N VAL A 471 11.09 -3.00 -7.71
CA VAL A 471 10.34 -3.24 -8.94
C VAL A 471 9.11 -4.08 -8.62
N TRP A 472 8.06 -3.87 -9.40
CA TRP A 472 6.85 -4.68 -9.40
C TRP A 472 6.41 -4.91 -10.84
N LEU A 473 5.23 -5.50 -11.02
CA LEU A 473 4.69 -5.76 -12.35
C LEU A 473 3.30 -5.17 -12.54
N GLU A 474 2.94 -5.01 -13.80
CA GLU A 474 1.54 -4.92 -14.21
C GLU A 474 1.19 -6.14 -15.04
N PHE A 475 -0.06 -6.58 -14.92
CA PHE A 475 -0.66 -7.57 -15.83
C PHE A 475 -1.82 -6.93 -16.58
N TYR A 476 -2.05 -7.38 -17.80
CA TYR A 476 -3.07 -6.80 -18.69
C TYR A 476 -4.32 -7.69 -18.74
N ILE A 477 -5.48 -7.06 -18.58
CA ILE A 477 -6.78 -7.70 -18.86
C ILE A 477 -7.41 -7.00 -20.06
N PRO A 478 -7.67 -7.70 -21.18
CA PRO A 478 -8.44 -7.16 -22.29
C PRO A 478 -9.76 -6.51 -21.84
N GLY A 479 -10.00 -5.27 -22.28
CA GLY A 479 -11.17 -4.48 -21.89
C GLY A 479 -11.00 -3.65 -20.60
N PHE A 480 -10.06 -4.00 -19.71
CA PHE A 480 -9.80 -3.25 -18.47
C PHE A 480 -8.44 -2.52 -18.47
N GLY A 481 -7.45 -3.03 -19.18
CA GLY A 481 -6.12 -2.42 -19.29
C GLY A 481 -5.07 -3.05 -18.36
N TRP A 482 -4.03 -2.27 -18.05
CA TRP A 482 -2.94 -2.66 -17.16
C TRP A 482 -3.34 -2.49 -15.69
N LEU A 483 -3.13 -3.54 -14.90
CA LEU A 483 -3.44 -3.58 -13.48
C LEU A 483 -2.16 -3.87 -12.69
N PRO A 484 -1.85 -3.10 -11.63
CA PRO A 484 -0.61 -3.27 -10.90
C PRO A 484 -0.67 -4.45 -9.94
N MET A 485 0.46 -5.10 -9.74
CA MET A 485 0.62 -6.11 -8.70
C MET A 485 2.04 -6.04 -8.12
N GLU A 486 2.11 -5.90 -6.80
CA GLU A 486 3.39 -6.01 -6.08
C GLU A 486 3.92 -7.44 -6.06
N SER A 487 5.24 -7.57 -6.01
CA SER A 487 5.93 -8.84 -6.21
C SER A 487 5.91 -9.72 -4.97
N ASN A 488 6.25 -9.18 -3.79
CA ASN A 488 6.52 -9.94 -2.57
C ASN A 488 5.99 -9.36 -1.24
N PRO A 489 5.59 -8.08 -1.09
CA PRO A 489 5.13 -7.54 0.21
C PRO A 489 3.97 -8.28 0.88
N ASP A 490 3.20 -9.05 0.12
CA ASP A 490 2.06 -9.82 0.62
C ASP A 490 2.39 -11.32 0.80
N ASP A 491 3.65 -11.71 0.58
CA ASP A 491 4.22 -12.96 1.05
C ASP A 491 4.54 -12.79 2.55
N VAL A 492 3.59 -13.22 3.39
CA VAL A 492 3.63 -13.05 4.85
C VAL A 492 4.02 -14.35 5.59
N GLY A 493 4.56 -15.35 4.88
CA GLY A 493 5.00 -16.64 5.43
C GLY A 493 4.04 -17.81 5.20
N ASN A 494 4.41 -19.00 5.72
CA ASN A 494 3.91 -20.29 5.25
C ASN A 494 2.40 -20.54 5.42
N ASP A 495 1.81 -21.11 4.36
CA ASP A 495 0.48 -21.75 4.24
C ASP A 495 -0.76 -20.84 4.10
N GLY A 496 -0.58 -19.55 3.74
CA GLY A 496 -1.68 -18.65 3.40
C GLY A 496 -2.79 -18.55 4.47
N PRO A 497 -3.96 -17.97 4.14
CA PRO A 497 -4.22 -17.20 2.92
C PRO A 497 -3.41 -15.90 2.88
N TYR A 498 -2.82 -15.60 1.72
CA TYR A 498 -2.06 -14.37 1.51
C TYR A 498 -3.01 -13.17 1.38
N PRO A 499 -2.71 -12.01 2.01
CA PRO A 499 -3.49 -10.80 1.81
C PRO A 499 -3.48 -10.41 0.34
N THR A 500 -4.49 -9.67 -0.09
CA THR A 500 -4.60 -9.14 -1.46
C THR A 500 -4.32 -7.65 -1.52
N ARG A 501 -3.77 -7.04 -0.47
CA ARG A 501 -3.43 -5.61 -0.33
C ARG A 501 -2.95 -4.98 -1.63
N PHE A 502 -1.87 -5.49 -2.23
CA PHE A 502 -1.30 -4.93 -3.46
C PHE A 502 -1.59 -5.75 -4.72
N PHE A 503 -2.57 -6.65 -4.67
CA PHE A 503 -3.13 -7.25 -5.88
C PHE A 503 -4.13 -6.28 -6.53
N MET A 504 -3.84 -5.81 -7.74
CA MET A 504 -4.58 -4.73 -8.41
C MET A 504 -4.66 -3.45 -7.56
N GLY A 505 -3.59 -3.12 -6.83
CA GLY A 505 -3.53 -1.90 -6.02
C GLY A 505 -2.11 -1.46 -5.72
N LEU A 506 -1.92 -0.14 -5.57
CA LEU A 506 -0.65 0.48 -5.19
C LEU A 506 -0.89 1.64 -4.23
N CYS A 507 -0.05 1.73 -3.19
CA CYS A 507 -0.06 2.86 -2.27
C CYS A 507 0.69 4.06 -2.86
N TRP A 508 0.45 5.26 -2.32
CA TRP A 508 0.98 6.55 -2.77
C TRP A 508 2.51 6.63 -2.91
N TYR A 509 3.25 5.79 -2.19
CA TYR A 509 4.70 5.82 -2.21
C TYR A 509 5.33 5.01 -3.38
N HIS A 510 4.53 4.39 -4.25
CA HIS A 510 5.02 3.74 -5.47
C HIS A 510 5.06 4.74 -6.62
N ILE A 511 6.25 5.01 -7.14
CA ILE A 511 6.45 5.93 -8.26
C ILE A 511 6.53 5.13 -9.57
N GLU A 512 5.53 5.30 -10.43
CA GLU A 512 5.47 4.59 -11.69
C GLU A 512 6.44 5.22 -12.70
N ILE A 513 7.45 4.46 -13.11
CA ILE A 513 8.49 4.89 -14.04
C ILE A 513 8.78 3.72 -14.99
N GLY A 514 9.05 4.02 -16.26
CA GLY A 514 9.59 3.06 -17.23
C GLY A 514 8.70 1.83 -17.44
N LYS A 515 7.38 2.03 -17.63
CA LYS A 515 6.41 0.92 -17.68
C LYS A 515 6.63 0.02 -18.91
N GLY A 516 7.30 -1.13 -18.70
CA GLY A 516 7.67 -2.07 -19.76
C GLY A 516 8.87 -1.65 -20.61
N ILE A 517 9.71 -0.74 -20.12
CA ILE A 517 11.00 -0.40 -20.75
C ILE A 517 12.12 -0.51 -19.71
N THR A 518 13.37 -0.66 -20.16
CA THR A 518 14.51 -0.55 -19.25
C THR A 518 14.59 0.88 -18.71
N PHE A 519 14.68 1.04 -17.39
CA PHE A 519 14.77 2.34 -16.74
C PHE A 519 15.98 3.16 -17.20
N GLU A 520 17.12 2.50 -17.44
CA GLU A 520 18.34 3.17 -17.84
C GLU A 520 19.08 2.33 -18.89
N THR A 521 19.53 2.98 -19.95
CA THR A 521 20.33 2.33 -21.00
C THR A 521 21.47 3.22 -21.44
N LEU A 522 22.58 2.58 -21.80
CA LEU A 522 23.79 3.22 -22.30
C LEU A 522 24.08 2.71 -23.71
N SER A 523 24.40 3.62 -24.61
CA SER A 523 24.84 3.29 -25.97
C SER A 523 26.10 4.08 -26.32
N SER A 524 26.96 3.49 -27.15
CA SER A 524 28.18 4.10 -27.69
C SER A 524 28.23 3.86 -29.19
N GLN A 525 28.45 4.90 -29.99
CA GLN A 525 28.48 4.80 -31.47
C GLN A 525 27.21 4.13 -32.05
N GLY A 526 26.05 4.38 -31.43
CA GLY A 526 24.76 3.82 -31.83
C GLY A 526 24.54 2.34 -31.46
N GLN A 527 25.47 1.68 -30.76
CA GLN A 527 25.29 0.32 -30.24
C GLN A 527 24.98 0.36 -28.74
N ARG A 528 23.96 -0.38 -28.31
CA ARG A 528 23.62 -0.52 -26.89
C ARG A 528 24.70 -1.34 -26.19
N LEU A 529 25.24 -0.81 -25.10
CA LEU A 529 26.19 -1.50 -24.23
C LEU A 529 25.42 -2.37 -23.23
N THR A 530 25.88 -3.61 -23.02
CA THR A 530 25.33 -4.52 -22.02
C THR A 530 26.18 -4.53 -20.76
N LYS A 531 25.74 -5.28 -19.73
CA LYS A 531 26.52 -5.46 -18.49
C LYS A 531 27.82 -6.21 -18.74
N GLU A 532 27.87 -7.05 -19.77
CA GLU A 532 29.07 -7.79 -20.18
C GLU A 532 30.08 -6.88 -20.88
N ASP A 533 29.60 -5.82 -21.55
CA ASP A 533 30.47 -4.82 -22.15
C ASP A 533 31.04 -3.89 -21.07
N ILE A 534 30.16 -3.11 -20.43
CA ILE A 534 30.50 -2.18 -19.36
C ILE A 534 29.28 -1.98 -18.43
N PRO A 535 29.33 -2.45 -17.18
CA PRO A 535 28.27 -2.18 -16.21
C PRO A 535 28.11 -0.69 -15.93
N ILE A 536 26.89 -0.18 -15.96
CA ILE A 536 26.62 1.23 -15.61
C ILE A 536 27.11 1.56 -14.19
N GLY A 537 26.95 0.65 -13.24
CA GLY A 537 27.42 0.83 -11.86
C GLY A 537 28.95 0.89 -11.72
N ASP A 538 29.70 0.46 -12.74
CA ASP A 538 31.15 0.60 -12.78
C ASP A 538 31.57 1.96 -13.39
N LEU A 539 30.64 2.65 -14.06
CA LEU A 539 30.86 3.95 -14.70
C LEU A 539 30.36 5.14 -13.87
N ALA A 540 29.25 4.95 -13.15
CA ALA A 540 28.55 6.03 -12.48
C ALA A 540 27.94 5.60 -11.14
N LEU A 541 27.81 6.59 -10.26
CA LEU A 541 27.09 6.49 -9.01
C LEU A 541 25.73 7.14 -9.17
N ASN A 542 24.67 6.42 -8.82
CA ASN A 542 23.32 6.96 -8.86
C ASN A 542 22.94 7.63 -7.53
N HIS A 543 22.30 8.79 -7.64
CA HIS A 543 21.84 9.60 -6.52
C HIS A 543 20.33 9.75 -6.60
N ILE A 544 19.62 9.18 -5.61
CA ILE A 544 18.17 9.26 -5.51
C ILE A 544 17.76 10.00 -4.26
N ARG A 545 16.82 10.94 -4.41
CA ARG A 545 16.26 11.71 -3.30
C ARG A 545 14.78 11.93 -3.50
N PHE A 546 14.02 11.76 -2.43
CA PHE A 546 12.63 12.16 -2.32
C PHE A 546 12.48 13.33 -1.36
N THR A 547 11.47 14.17 -1.58
CA THR A 547 10.96 15.12 -0.58
C THR A 547 9.44 15.12 -0.66
N ILE A 548 8.78 14.75 0.44
CA ILE A 548 7.32 14.85 0.55
C ILE A 548 7.00 16.30 0.87
N LEU A 549 6.26 16.99 -0.01
CA LEU A 549 5.99 18.42 0.15
C LEU A 549 4.72 18.69 0.96
N LYS A 550 3.66 17.93 0.69
CA LYS A 550 2.37 18.00 1.39
C LYS A 550 1.46 16.84 0.99
N GLU A 551 0.46 16.56 1.81
CA GLU A 551 -0.69 15.75 1.42
C GLU A 551 -1.53 16.50 0.36
N LEU A 552 -2.08 15.76 -0.60
CA LEU A 552 -3.00 16.28 -1.60
C LEU A 552 -4.36 16.57 -0.96
N PRO A 553 -5.10 17.57 -1.46
CA PRO A 553 -6.44 17.83 -0.94
C PRO A 553 -7.37 16.63 -1.10
N PRO A 554 -8.46 16.55 -0.31
CA PRO A 554 -9.55 15.62 -0.55
C PRO A 554 -10.08 15.76 -1.98
N PHE A 555 -10.76 14.72 -2.46
CA PHE A 555 -11.41 14.75 -3.77
C PHE A 555 -12.54 15.80 -3.76
N SER A 556 -12.64 16.53 -4.87
CA SER A 556 -13.61 17.63 -5.07
C SER A 556 -14.99 17.12 -5.44
#